data_AF-A0A9D9IFE6-F1
#
_entry.id   AF-A0A9D9IFE6-F1
#
_cell.length_a   1.000
_cell.length_b   1.000
_cell.length_c   1.000
_cell.angle_alpha   90.00
_cell.angle_beta   90.00
_cell.angle_gamma   90.00
#
_symmetry.space_group_name_H-M   'P 1'
#
loop_
_entity.id
_entity.type
_entity.pdbx_description
1 polymer ?
#
loop_
_entity_poly.entity_id
_entity_poly.type
_entity_poly.pdbx_seq_one_letter_code
_entity_poly.pdbx_strand_id
1 'polypeptide(L)'
;NAAYGGELRVYFNAMFDRLVSEDAGNDFRSIRFYGNVVVAIADSLNGSGYHVRIPLDLTLPFRRDNLFVDSQVHYSYADEVCGMANDWCDSTKWETGMVPFAGSVRKSRMAEHQEQEAAYEKAFRSGKCTFGDMNYKRHRDVRYSNGYPAGCRCPHCGTFWID
;
A
#
# COMPACT_ATOMS: atom_id res chain seq x y z
N ASN A 1 -11.74 9.35 -9.02
CA ASN A 1 -11.96 8.16 -9.87
C ASN A 1 -10.87 7.14 -9.58
N ALA A 2 -11.22 5.92 -9.19
CA ALA A 2 -10.28 4.80 -9.05
C ALA A 2 -10.35 3.95 -10.33
N ALA A 3 -9.72 4.42 -11.41
CA ALA A 3 -9.91 3.89 -12.77
C ALA A 3 -9.54 2.40 -12.91
N TYR A 4 -8.64 1.88 -12.08
CA TYR A 4 -8.23 0.48 -12.05
C TYR A 4 -8.85 -0.32 -10.88
N GLY A 5 -9.78 0.28 -10.14
CA GLY A 5 -10.31 -0.29 -8.91
C GLY A 5 -9.28 -0.22 -7.78
N GLY A 6 -9.14 -1.31 -7.03
CA GLY A 6 -8.20 -1.40 -5.90
C GLY A 6 -8.78 -2.14 -4.70
N GLU A 7 -8.02 -2.17 -3.61
CA GLU A 7 -8.52 -2.65 -2.33
C GLU A 7 -9.12 -1.49 -1.53
N LEU A 8 -10.20 -1.77 -0.79
CA LEU A 8 -10.77 -0.83 0.18
C LEU A 8 -9.84 -0.76 1.39
N ARG A 9 -9.36 0.44 1.71
CA ARG A 9 -8.40 0.69 2.77
C ARG A 9 -8.91 1.78 3.71
N VAL A 10 -8.63 1.61 5.00
CA VAL A 10 -8.80 2.65 6.01
C VAL A 10 -7.43 3.25 6.28
N TYR A 11 -7.31 4.56 6.16
CA TYR A 11 -6.08 5.30 6.43
C TYR A 11 -6.17 5.97 7.80
N PHE A 12 -5.14 5.78 8.62
CA PHE A 12 -5.02 6.34 9.95
C PHE A 12 -3.56 6.47 10.34
N ASN A 13 -3.26 7.47 11.17
CA ASN A 13 -1.93 7.67 11.71
C ASN A 13 -1.76 6.90 13.04
N ALA A 14 -0.65 6.18 13.15
CA ALA A 14 -0.31 5.41 14.34
C ALA A 14 1.21 5.26 14.48
N MET A 15 1.68 5.11 15.72
CA MET A 15 3.06 4.69 15.95
C MET A 15 3.14 3.16 15.86
N PHE A 16 4.08 2.66 15.07
CA PHE A 16 4.16 1.24 14.68
C PHE A 16 4.40 0.32 15.88
N ASP A 17 5.20 0.77 16.85
CA ASP A 17 5.48 0.09 18.12
C ASP A 17 4.22 -0.15 18.98
N ARG A 18 3.10 0.54 18.68
CA ARG A 18 1.82 0.37 19.38
C ARG A 18 0.85 -0.60 18.69
N LEU A 19 1.15 -1.04 17.47
CA LEU A 19 0.19 -1.82 16.67
C LEU A 19 0.53 -3.30 16.54
N VAL A 20 1.80 -3.66 16.51
CA VAL A 20 2.21 -5.05 16.35
C VAL A 20 3.24 -5.42 17.41
N SER A 21 2.98 -6.54 18.07
CA SER A 21 3.90 -7.11 19.05
C SER A 21 4.89 -8.07 18.40
N GLU A 22 5.99 -8.34 19.08
CA GLU A 22 7.00 -9.32 18.64
C GLU A 22 6.40 -10.72 18.51
N ASP A 23 5.54 -11.10 19.45
CA ASP A 23 4.80 -12.36 19.44
C ASP A 23 3.37 -12.12 18.96
N ALA A 24 3.05 -12.58 17.74
CA ALA A 24 1.72 -12.43 17.14
C ALA A 24 0.56 -12.98 17.99
N GLY A 25 0.83 -13.87 18.96
CA GLY A 25 -0.16 -14.31 19.95
C GLY A 25 -0.66 -13.18 20.87
N ASN A 26 0.13 -12.13 21.05
CA ASN A 26 -0.15 -10.97 21.90
C ASN A 26 -0.69 -9.77 21.11
N ASP A 27 -0.84 -9.89 19.79
CA ASP A 27 -1.48 -8.85 18.99
C ASP A 27 -2.94 -8.65 19.43
N PHE A 28 -3.42 -7.41 19.29
CA PHE A 28 -4.81 -7.10 19.57
C PHE A 28 -5.75 -7.91 18.66
N ARG A 29 -6.99 -8.13 19.10
CA ARG A 29 -7.95 -8.99 18.39
C ARG A 29 -8.94 -8.21 17.54
N SER A 30 -9.11 -6.92 17.81
CA SER A 30 -9.95 -6.02 17.04
C SER A 30 -9.42 -4.60 17.00
N ILE A 31 -9.78 -3.87 15.95
CA ILE A 31 -9.53 -2.44 15.82
C ILE A 31 -10.85 -1.75 15.49
N ARG A 32 -11.13 -0.67 16.21
CA ARG A 32 -12.26 0.21 15.98
C ARG A 32 -11.76 1.48 15.30
N PHE A 33 -12.45 1.91 14.26
CA PHE A 33 -12.26 3.18 13.57
C PHE A 33 -13.50 4.04 13.76
N TYR A 34 -13.34 5.30 14.15
CA TYR A 34 -14.46 6.19 14.39
C TYR A 34 -14.17 7.66 14.06
N GLY A 35 -15.23 8.47 14.02
CA GLY A 35 -15.14 9.87 13.62
C GLY A 35 -15.23 10.04 12.12
N ASN A 36 -14.48 10.99 11.55
CA ASN A 36 -14.46 11.25 10.12
C ASN A 36 -13.36 10.40 9.47
N VAL A 37 -13.65 9.10 9.34
CA VAL A 37 -12.68 8.11 8.91
C VAL A 37 -12.37 8.28 7.42
N VAL A 38 -11.08 8.26 7.11
CA VAL A 38 -10.55 8.30 5.76
C VAL A 38 -10.55 6.90 5.18
N VAL A 39 -11.36 6.72 4.15
CA VAL A 39 -11.48 5.47 3.42
C VAL A 39 -11.07 5.71 1.98
N ALA A 40 -10.22 4.84 1.43
CA ALA A 40 -9.82 4.91 0.04
C ALA A 40 -10.03 3.58 -0.68
N ILE A 41 -10.30 3.67 -1.97
CA ILE A 41 -10.04 2.57 -2.90
C ILE A 41 -8.69 2.90 -3.51
N ALA A 42 -7.69 2.05 -3.27
CA ALA A 42 -6.34 2.28 -3.75
C ALA A 42 -5.79 1.04 -4.46
N ASP A 43 -5.19 1.29 -5.62
CA ASP A 43 -4.51 0.32 -6.45
C ASP A 43 -3.02 0.68 -6.52
N SER A 44 -2.25 0.01 -5.68
CA SER A 44 -0.79 0.15 -5.61
C SER A 44 -0.05 -0.63 -6.71
N LEU A 45 -0.76 -1.31 -7.63
CA LEU A 45 -0.12 -1.93 -8.80
C LEU A 45 -0.07 -0.97 -9.99
N ASN A 46 -1.14 -0.19 -10.20
CA ASN A 46 -1.27 0.70 -11.35
C ASN A 46 -1.20 2.19 -11.00
N GLY A 47 -1.08 2.55 -9.72
CA GLY A 47 -0.98 3.95 -9.32
C GLY A 47 -2.27 4.72 -9.46
N SER A 48 -3.35 4.19 -8.89
CA SER A 48 -4.63 4.90 -8.88
C SER A 48 -5.37 4.77 -7.56
N GLY A 49 -6.28 5.70 -7.31
CA GLY A 49 -7.18 5.58 -6.20
C GLY A 49 -8.05 6.81 -6.00
N TYR A 50 -8.93 6.71 -5.02
CA TYR A 50 -9.74 7.82 -4.57
C TYR A 50 -10.12 7.62 -3.10
N HIS A 51 -10.18 8.71 -2.34
CA HIS A 51 -10.53 8.67 -0.93
C HIS A 51 -11.68 9.60 -0.63
N VAL A 52 -12.39 9.28 0.45
CA VAL A 52 -13.46 10.07 1.03
C VAL A 52 -13.30 10.09 2.53
N ARG A 53 -13.85 11.12 3.17
CA ARG A 53 -14.00 11.19 4.63
C ARG A 53 -15.45 10.90 4.96
N ILE A 54 -15.70 9.84 5.73
CA ILE A 54 -17.06 9.41 6.07
C ILE A 54 -17.19 9.38 7.59
N PRO A 55 -18.23 10.03 8.17
CA PRO A 55 -18.60 9.81 9.56
C PRO A 55 -18.99 8.35 9.77
N LEU A 56 -18.14 7.57 10.44
CA LEU A 56 -18.40 6.16 10.70
C LEU A 56 -17.94 5.74 12.09
N ASP A 57 -18.43 4.60 12.54
CA ASP A 57 -17.99 3.89 13.73
C ASP A 57 -18.03 2.40 13.41
N LEU A 58 -16.85 1.79 13.22
CA LEU A 58 -16.69 0.44 12.70
C LEU A 58 -15.62 -0.31 13.47
N THR A 59 -15.98 -1.48 13.98
CA THR A 59 -15.03 -2.42 14.57
C THR A 59 -14.79 -3.59 13.63
N LEU A 60 -13.53 -3.91 13.38
CA LEU A 60 -13.09 -5.03 12.54
C LEU A 60 -12.24 -6.00 13.37
N PRO A 61 -12.28 -7.32 13.08
CA PRO A 61 -11.30 -8.24 13.63
C PRO A 61 -9.91 -7.88 13.09
N PHE A 62 -8.89 -7.99 13.93
CA PHE A 62 -7.52 -7.70 13.51
C PHE A 62 -6.93 -8.87 12.72
N ARG A 63 -6.26 -8.53 11.63
CA ARG A 63 -5.45 -9.45 10.83
C ARG A 63 -4.14 -8.76 10.48
N ARG A 64 -3.02 -9.29 10.99
CA ARG A 64 -1.69 -8.70 10.81
C ARG A 64 -1.33 -8.47 9.34
N ASP A 65 -1.63 -9.43 8.47
CA ASP A 65 -1.41 -9.33 7.01
C ASP A 65 -2.14 -8.16 6.33
N ASN A 66 -3.16 -7.59 6.97
CA ASN A 66 -3.93 -6.46 6.44
C ASN A 66 -3.39 -5.11 6.92
N LEU A 67 -2.44 -5.10 7.85
CA LEU A 67 -1.79 -3.90 8.36
C LEU A 67 -0.45 -3.71 7.67
N PHE A 68 -0.29 -2.58 7.00
CA PHE A 68 0.96 -2.21 6.34
C PHE A 68 1.13 -0.69 6.37
N VAL A 69 2.37 -0.23 6.17
CA VAL A 69 2.67 1.19 6.03
C VAL A 69 2.60 1.56 4.55
N ASP A 70 1.82 2.57 4.18
CA ASP A 70 1.56 2.92 2.78
C ASP A 70 2.83 3.26 1.99
N SER A 71 3.84 3.84 2.63
CA SER A 71 5.14 4.13 2.01
C SER A 71 6.04 2.92 1.76
N GLN A 72 5.66 1.73 2.24
CA GLN A 72 6.42 0.49 2.02
C GLN A 72 6.08 -0.20 0.69
N VAL A 73 5.19 0.38 -0.12
CA VAL A 73 4.76 -0.22 -1.39
C VAL A 73 4.92 0.78 -2.53
N HIS A 74 5.33 0.30 -3.71
CA HIS A 74 5.29 1.10 -4.92
C HIS A 74 3.83 1.36 -5.33
N TYR A 75 3.64 2.54 -5.91
CA TYR A 75 2.43 3.33 -5.92
C TYR A 75 1.77 3.42 -4.54
N SER A 76 2.53 3.97 -3.59
CA SER A 76 1.96 4.40 -2.30
C SER A 76 0.87 5.43 -2.56
N TYR A 77 -0.28 5.26 -1.92
CA TYR A 77 -1.44 6.10 -2.22
C TYR A 77 -1.23 7.54 -1.73
N ALA A 78 -0.70 7.68 -0.52
CA ALA A 78 -0.52 8.98 0.11
C ALA A 78 0.58 9.78 -0.61
N ASP A 79 1.75 9.19 -0.85
CA ASP A 79 2.92 9.92 -1.36
C ASP A 79 2.99 9.89 -2.90
N GLU A 80 3.06 8.70 -3.51
CA GLU A 80 3.30 8.58 -4.96
C GLU A 80 2.07 8.89 -5.82
N VAL A 81 0.85 8.54 -5.36
CA VAL A 81 -0.38 8.73 -6.15
C VAL A 81 -1.03 10.10 -5.89
N CYS A 82 -1.15 10.53 -4.64
CA CYS A 82 -1.89 11.74 -4.28
C CYS A 82 -1.04 12.90 -3.72
N GLY A 83 0.23 12.70 -3.37
CA GLY A 83 1.10 13.76 -2.84
C GLY A 83 0.56 14.43 -1.56
N MET A 84 0.02 13.62 -0.64
CA MET A 84 -0.65 14.06 0.59
C MET A 84 0.34 14.44 1.68
N ALA A 85 0.00 15.44 2.49
CA ALA A 85 0.73 15.75 3.72
C ALA A 85 0.57 14.63 4.77
N ASN A 86 1.52 14.47 5.69
CA ASN A 86 1.51 13.37 6.67
C ASN A 86 0.26 13.32 7.58
N ASP A 87 -0.38 14.46 7.83
CA ASP A 87 -1.54 14.62 8.71
C ASP A 87 -2.90 14.42 7.99
N TRP A 88 -2.88 14.07 6.70
CA TRP A 88 -4.09 14.03 5.87
C TRP A 88 -5.21 13.11 6.36
N CYS A 89 -4.86 12.10 7.17
CA CYS A 89 -5.75 11.10 7.73
C CYS A 89 -5.98 11.24 9.26
N ASP A 90 -5.59 12.36 9.87
CA ASP A 90 -5.79 12.63 11.31
C ASP A 90 -7.28 12.69 11.73
N SER A 91 -8.19 12.81 10.77
CA SER A 91 -9.62 12.75 11.02
C SER A 91 -10.11 11.34 11.40
N THR A 92 -9.33 10.30 11.07
CA THR A 92 -9.59 8.91 11.48
C THR A 92 -9.12 8.68 12.91
N LYS A 93 -10.06 8.49 13.83
CA LYS A 93 -9.74 8.04 15.19
C LYS A 93 -9.77 6.51 15.24
N TRP A 94 -8.96 5.93 16.11
CA TRP A 94 -8.87 4.48 16.24
C TRP A 94 -8.55 4.01 17.67
N GLU A 95 -9.01 2.81 18.00
CA GLU A 95 -8.81 2.12 19.28
C GLU A 95 -8.61 0.62 19.05
N THR A 96 -7.77 -0.03 19.84
CA THR A 96 -7.53 -1.48 19.77
C THR A 96 -8.23 -2.22 20.92
N GLY A 97 -8.60 -3.47 20.68
CA GLY A 97 -9.29 -4.31 21.67
C GLY A 97 -8.73 -5.73 21.71
N MET A 98 -8.59 -6.28 22.91
CA MET A 98 -8.19 -7.68 23.13
C MET A 98 -9.34 -8.66 23.03
N VAL A 99 -10.58 -8.16 23.07
CA VAL A 99 -11.77 -9.01 22.95
C VAL A 99 -11.91 -9.46 21.49
N PRO A 100 -12.02 -10.78 21.23
CA PRO A 100 -12.31 -11.29 19.89
C PRO A 100 -13.62 -10.71 19.36
N PHE A 101 -13.60 -10.19 18.13
CA PHE A 101 -14.79 -9.67 17.47
C PHE A 101 -15.34 -10.73 16.51
N ALA A 102 -16.66 -11.00 16.58
CA ALA A 102 -17.32 -12.06 15.82
C ALA A 102 -17.52 -11.76 14.31
N GLY A 103 -16.80 -10.77 13.77
CA GLY A 103 -16.81 -10.43 12.36
C GLY A 103 -15.78 -11.22 11.55
N SER A 104 -15.75 -10.98 10.24
CA SER A 104 -14.69 -11.49 9.37
C SER A 104 -14.10 -10.36 8.54
N VAL A 105 -12.80 -10.45 8.27
CA VAL A 105 -12.11 -9.55 7.33
C VAL A 105 -11.37 -10.40 6.31
N ARG A 106 -11.50 -10.04 5.04
CA ARG A 106 -10.81 -10.73 3.94
C ARG A 106 -9.30 -10.46 4.05
N LYS A 107 -8.48 -11.47 3.72
CA LYS A 107 -7.03 -11.26 3.55
C LYS A 107 -6.80 -10.26 2.42
N SER A 108 -6.03 -9.22 2.70
CA SER A 108 -5.54 -8.28 1.70
C SER A 108 -4.42 -8.90 0.87
N ARG A 109 -4.24 -8.41 -0.36
CA ARG A 109 -3.10 -8.75 -1.23
C ARG A 109 -1.82 -7.98 -0.87
N MET A 110 -1.89 -7.04 0.06
CA MET A 110 -0.78 -6.12 0.34
C MET A 110 0.43 -6.80 0.97
N ALA A 111 0.25 -7.81 1.81
CA ALA A 111 1.38 -8.58 2.35
C ALA A 111 2.21 -9.24 1.22
N GLU A 112 1.54 -9.84 0.24
CA GLU A 112 2.19 -10.46 -0.94
C GLU A 112 2.86 -9.39 -1.82
N HIS A 113 2.22 -8.23 -2.00
CA HIS A 113 2.80 -7.10 -2.73
C HIS A 113 4.06 -6.55 -2.03
N GLN A 114 4.07 -6.46 -0.70
CA GLN A 114 5.25 -6.03 0.07
C GLN A 114 6.41 -7.02 -0.07
N GLU A 115 6.13 -8.32 -0.04
CA GLU A 115 7.14 -9.36 -0.29
C GLU A 115 7.75 -9.23 -1.70
N GLN A 116 6.91 -8.96 -2.70
CA GLN A 116 7.34 -8.72 -4.07
C GLN A 116 8.21 -7.46 -4.18
N GLU A 117 7.79 -6.34 -3.58
CA GLU A 117 8.56 -5.09 -3.53
C GLU A 117 9.92 -5.27 -2.83
N ALA A 118 9.96 -6.02 -1.72
CA ALA A 118 11.20 -6.34 -1.04
C ALA A 118 12.13 -7.21 -1.90
N ALA A 119 11.58 -8.15 -2.69
CA ALA A 119 12.34 -8.96 -3.61
C ALA A 119 12.94 -8.12 -4.76
N TYR A 120 12.17 -7.17 -5.31
CA TYR A 120 12.66 -6.21 -6.30
C TYR A 120 13.79 -5.34 -5.76
N GLU A 121 13.61 -4.79 -4.56
CA GLU A 121 14.64 -3.98 -3.89
C GLU A 121 15.92 -4.80 -3.65
N LYS A 122 15.79 -6.06 -3.20
CA LYS A 122 16.93 -6.96 -3.01
C LYS A 122 17.66 -7.23 -4.34
N ALA A 123 16.91 -7.48 -5.42
CA ALA A 123 17.50 -7.67 -6.74
C ALA A 123 18.24 -6.41 -7.21
N PHE A 124 17.65 -5.23 -7.03
CA PHE A 124 18.25 -3.95 -7.38
C PHE A 124 19.56 -3.68 -6.64
N ARG A 125 19.58 -3.92 -5.31
CA ARG A 125 20.77 -3.79 -4.46
C ARG A 125 21.87 -4.76 -4.85
N SER A 126 21.53 -5.92 -5.38
CA SER A 126 22.50 -6.89 -5.92
C SER A 126 23.06 -6.52 -7.31
N GLY A 127 22.67 -5.36 -7.85
CA GLY A 127 23.10 -4.88 -9.17
C GLY A 127 22.24 -5.39 -10.33
N LYS A 128 21.19 -6.17 -10.07
CA LYS A 128 20.25 -6.69 -11.07
C LYS A 128 19.00 -5.79 -11.17
N CYS A 129 18.09 -6.13 -12.07
CA CYS A 129 16.72 -5.62 -12.10
C CYS A 129 15.79 -6.74 -12.59
N THR A 130 14.50 -6.63 -12.31
CA THR A 130 13.54 -7.71 -12.58
C THR A 130 12.53 -7.27 -13.63
N PHE A 131 12.22 -8.16 -14.56
CA PHE A 131 11.15 -7.91 -15.54
C PHE A 131 9.80 -7.74 -14.84
N GLY A 132 9.07 -6.68 -15.19
CA GLY A 132 7.76 -6.35 -14.61
C GLY A 132 7.82 -5.52 -13.32
N ASP A 133 9.01 -5.20 -12.80
CA ASP A 133 9.15 -4.19 -11.74
C ASP A 133 8.82 -2.81 -12.31
N MET A 134 7.68 -2.24 -11.92
CA MET A 134 7.22 -0.96 -12.45
C MET A 134 7.89 0.26 -11.81
N ASN A 135 8.72 0.07 -10.78
CA ASN A 135 9.42 1.18 -10.15
C ASN A 135 10.63 1.60 -11.00
N TYR A 136 10.45 2.66 -11.78
CA TYR A 136 11.47 3.20 -12.68
C TYR A 136 12.83 3.45 -12.00
N LYS A 137 12.84 3.80 -10.70
CA LYS A 137 14.06 4.10 -9.93
C LYS A 137 14.92 2.84 -9.67
N ARG A 138 14.36 1.64 -9.81
CA ARG A 138 15.05 0.35 -9.64
C ARG A 138 15.62 -0.20 -10.95
N HIS A 139 15.69 0.63 -12.00
CA HIS A 139 16.28 0.25 -13.29
C HIS A 139 17.39 1.23 -13.70
N ARG A 140 18.51 0.67 -14.14
CA ARG A 140 19.67 1.44 -14.63
C ARG A 140 19.60 1.59 -16.14
N ASP A 141 20.11 2.71 -16.64
CA ASP A 141 20.27 2.99 -18.07
C ASP A 141 18.97 2.91 -18.88
N VAL A 142 17.83 3.20 -18.26
CA VAL A 142 16.54 3.18 -18.96
C VAL A 142 16.55 4.19 -20.10
N ARG A 143 16.10 3.76 -21.28
CA ARG A 143 16.10 4.57 -22.50
C ARG A 143 14.69 4.80 -23.00
N TYR A 144 14.39 6.03 -23.38
CA TYR A 144 13.16 6.36 -24.08
C TYR A 144 13.25 5.96 -25.56
N SER A 145 12.15 5.45 -26.10
CA SER A 145 11.95 5.13 -27.52
C SER A 145 10.73 5.91 -28.03
N ASN A 146 10.93 6.67 -29.11
CA ASN A 146 9.84 7.34 -29.84
C ASN A 146 9.08 6.39 -30.79
N GLY A 147 9.56 5.15 -30.98
CA GLY A 147 8.88 4.17 -31.83
C GLY A 147 7.67 3.56 -31.13
N TYR A 148 6.55 3.38 -31.85
CA TYR A 148 5.29 2.91 -31.28
C TYR A 148 5.37 1.46 -30.72
N PRO A 149 4.88 1.19 -29.49
CA PRO A 149 4.41 2.16 -28.50
C PRO A 149 5.57 2.99 -27.94
N ALA A 150 5.37 4.31 -27.89
CA ALA A 150 6.36 5.22 -27.31
C ALA A 150 6.46 4.99 -25.80
N GLY A 151 7.66 5.14 -25.26
CA GLY A 151 7.90 4.94 -23.84
C GLY A 151 9.32 4.53 -23.51
N CYS A 152 9.54 4.23 -22.23
CA CYS A 152 10.83 3.88 -21.68
C CYS A 152 11.02 2.36 -21.61
N ARG A 153 12.21 1.86 -21.99
CA ARG A 153 12.57 0.44 -21.85
C ARG A 153 13.84 0.27 -21.06
N CYS A 154 13.83 -0.66 -20.10
CA CYS A 154 15.03 -1.11 -19.43
C CYS A 154 15.82 -2.04 -20.37
N PRO A 155 17.08 -1.73 -20.70
CA PRO A 155 17.88 -2.57 -21.59
C PRO A 155 18.30 -3.90 -20.96
N HIS A 156 18.25 -4.01 -19.62
CA HIS A 156 18.78 -5.15 -18.87
C HIS A 156 17.76 -6.27 -18.65
N CYS A 157 16.50 -5.92 -18.33
CA CYS A 157 15.44 -6.90 -18.09
C CYS A 157 14.29 -6.82 -19.09
N GLY A 158 14.22 -5.77 -19.91
CA GLY A 158 13.16 -5.59 -20.90
C GLY A 158 11.85 -5.00 -20.36
N THR A 159 11.76 -4.64 -19.07
CA THR A 159 10.59 -3.90 -18.55
C THR A 159 10.36 -2.64 -19.38
N PHE A 160 9.09 -2.36 -19.67
CA PHE A 160 8.67 -1.28 -20.53
C PHE A 160 7.58 -0.44 -19.85
N TRP A 161 7.77 0.87 -19.84
CA TRP A 161 6.83 1.87 -19.33
C TRP A 161 6.29 2.65 -20.53
N ILE A 162 4.99 2.56 -20.75
CA ILE A 162 4.30 3.30 -21.81
C ILE A 162 4.15 4.76 -21.36
N ASP A 163 4.31 5.68 -22.31
CA ASP A 163 4.01 7.12 -22.15
C ASP A 163 2.50 7.41 -22.30
#